data_AF-A0A8H7KWE6-F1
#
_entry.id   AF-A0A8H7KWE6-F1
#
_cell.length_a   1.000
_cell.length_b   1.000
_cell.length_c   1.000
_cell.angle_alpha   90.00
_cell.angle_beta   90.00
_cell.angle_gamma   90.00
#
_symmetry.space_group_name_H-M   'P 1'
#
loop_
_entity.id
_entity.type
_entity.pdbx_description
1 polymer ?
#
loop_
_entity_poly.entity_id
_entity_poly.type
_entity_poly.pdbx_seq_one_letter_code
_entity_poly.pdbx_strand_id
1 'polypeptide(L)'
;MDAADFDLESLVHLEQSFYDAGHAAGAAHGRIHGLIEGRALGRAQGFAMWEELGFYEGAARAWAALGRRDERAAQHTKALLDLIGRFPRANPSPSDPADIPRLLRQIRSRYKALCAALGMRPSIRATAAETSPPLAGEKGGEGGGEGGLEVGSVWKLEPKKALGPGLDF
;
A
#
# COMPACT_ATOMS: atom_id res chain seq x y z
N MET A 1 11.04 -0.79 -67.46
CA MET A 1 10.86 -0.50 -66.03
C MET A 1 9.97 0.71 -65.99
N ASP A 2 8.67 0.48 -65.96
CA ASP A 2 7.68 1.55 -65.93
C ASP A 2 7.95 2.39 -64.68
N ALA A 3 8.14 3.69 -64.90
CA ALA A 3 8.27 4.65 -63.83
C ALA A 3 7.01 4.51 -62.99
N ALA A 4 7.16 3.91 -61.80
CA ALA A 4 6.09 3.67 -60.87
C ALA A 4 5.23 4.93 -60.77
N ASP A 5 3.94 4.77 -61.02
CA ASP A 5 2.89 5.76 -60.89
C ASP A 5 2.96 6.34 -59.48
N PHE A 6 3.72 7.43 -59.34
CA PHE A 6 3.98 8.07 -58.06
C PHE A 6 2.82 9.02 -57.81
N ASP A 7 1.89 8.56 -56.97
CA ASP A 7 0.70 9.32 -56.62
C ASP A 7 1.06 10.51 -55.71
N LEU A 8 1.19 11.69 -56.31
CA LEU A 8 1.45 12.95 -55.64
C LEU A 8 0.29 13.40 -54.73
N GLU A 9 -0.93 12.85 -54.89
CA GLU A 9 -2.04 13.17 -53.99
C GLU A 9 -1.84 12.56 -52.59
N SER A 10 -1.15 11.41 -52.50
CA SER A 10 -0.79 10.79 -51.22
C SER A 10 0.11 11.67 -50.33
N LEU A 11 0.92 12.56 -50.94
CA LEU A 11 1.79 13.51 -50.22
C LEU A 11 1.00 14.62 -49.52
N VAL A 12 -0.18 15.00 -50.05
CA VAL A 12 -1.04 16.03 -49.47
C VAL A 12 -1.59 15.58 -48.11
N HIS A 13 -1.83 14.27 -47.95
CA HIS A 13 -2.36 13.67 -46.72
C HIS A 13 -1.29 12.97 -45.86
N LEU A 14 0.00 13.15 -46.20
CA LEU A 14 1.09 12.43 -45.56
C LEU A 14 1.18 12.72 -44.05
N GLU A 15 1.10 14.00 -43.67
CA GLU A 15 1.13 14.42 -42.26
C GLU A 15 -0.04 13.81 -41.48
N GLN A 16 -1.27 13.94 -42.01
CA GLN A 16 -2.46 13.40 -41.38
C GLN A 16 -2.38 11.87 -41.23
N SER A 17 -1.85 11.19 -42.24
CA SER A 17 -1.66 9.73 -42.22
C SER A 17 -0.69 9.30 -41.11
N PHE A 18 0.43 10.00 -40.96
CA PHE A 18 1.38 9.73 -39.87
C PHE A 18 0.82 10.09 -38.49
N TYR A 19 0.04 11.17 -38.39
CA TYR A 19 -0.64 11.55 -37.17
C TYR A 19 -1.64 10.47 -36.74
N ASP A 20 -2.51 10.03 -37.65
CA ASP A 20 -3.53 9.02 -37.37
C ASP A 20 -2.89 7.67 -37.04
N ALA A 21 -1.84 7.28 -37.77
CA ALA A 21 -1.07 6.07 -37.48
C ALA A 21 -0.40 6.14 -36.10
N GLY A 22 0.24 7.26 -35.76
CA GLY A 22 0.88 7.49 -34.47
C GLY A 22 -0.11 7.51 -33.31
N HIS A 23 -1.25 8.17 -33.50
CA HIS A 23 -2.33 8.22 -32.52
C HIS A 23 -2.95 6.83 -32.30
N ALA A 24 -3.26 6.08 -33.38
CA ALA A 24 -3.80 4.73 -33.26
C ALA A 24 -2.81 3.78 -32.57
N ALA A 25 -1.52 3.84 -32.93
CA ALA A 25 -0.47 3.07 -32.29
C ALA A 25 -0.32 3.44 -30.80
N GLY A 26 -0.27 4.74 -30.50
CA GLY A 26 -0.17 5.27 -29.14
C GLY A 26 -1.37 4.88 -28.27
N ALA A 27 -2.59 4.96 -28.80
CA ALA A 27 -3.81 4.57 -28.10
C ALA A 27 -3.85 3.06 -27.84
N ALA A 28 -3.48 2.24 -28.84
CA ALA A 28 -3.42 0.78 -28.69
C ALA A 28 -2.37 0.37 -27.64
N HIS A 29 -1.19 0.98 -27.68
CA HIS A 29 -0.11 0.76 -26.73
C HIS A 29 -0.48 1.23 -25.32
N GLY A 30 -1.00 2.46 -25.19
CA GLY A 30 -1.44 3.05 -23.93
C GLY A 30 -2.55 2.23 -23.26
N ARG A 31 -3.46 1.64 -24.03
CA ARG A 31 -4.49 0.73 -23.50
C ARG A 31 -3.88 -0.53 -22.86
N ILE A 32 -2.87 -1.12 -23.49
CA ILE A 32 -2.20 -2.32 -22.97
C ILE A 32 -1.42 -1.96 -21.69
N HIS A 33 -0.62 -0.90 -21.73
CA HIS A 33 0.17 -0.46 -20.58
C HIS A 33 -0.72 -0.02 -19.41
N GLY A 34 -1.76 0.75 -19.68
CA GLY A 34 -2.72 1.17 -18.64
C GLY A 34 -3.41 -0.02 -17.96
N LEU A 35 -3.70 -1.10 -18.70
CA LEU A 35 -4.27 -2.31 -18.12
C LEU A 35 -3.26 -3.05 -17.22
N ILE A 36 -2.00 -3.14 -17.65
CA ILE A 36 -0.94 -3.81 -16.88
C ILE A 36 -0.63 -3.03 -15.60
N GLU A 37 -0.42 -1.73 -15.73
CA GLU A 37 -0.11 -0.82 -14.63
C GLU A 37 -1.28 -0.72 -13.65
N GLY A 38 -2.51 -0.54 -14.15
CA GLY A 38 -3.70 -0.49 -13.32
C GLY A 38 -3.90 -1.78 -12.52
N ARG A 39 -3.60 -2.95 -13.10
CA ARG A 39 -3.63 -4.23 -12.37
C ARG A 39 -2.54 -4.32 -11.30
N ALA A 40 -1.33 -3.86 -11.61
CA ALA A 40 -0.23 -3.87 -10.65
C ALA A 40 -0.52 -2.93 -9.46
N LEU A 41 -0.96 -1.70 -9.75
CA LEU A 41 -1.35 -0.70 -8.76
C LEU A 41 -2.52 -1.20 -7.90
N GLY A 42 -3.57 -1.76 -8.53
CA GLY A 42 -4.71 -2.31 -7.81
C GLY A 42 -4.33 -3.42 -6.84
N ARG A 43 -3.39 -4.31 -7.21
CA ARG A 43 -2.87 -5.35 -6.30
C ARG A 43 -2.09 -4.74 -5.12
N ALA A 44 -1.20 -3.79 -5.39
CA ALA A 44 -0.39 -3.16 -4.35
C ALA A 44 -1.26 -2.41 -3.33
N GLN A 45 -2.20 -1.58 -3.82
CA GLN A 45 -3.15 -0.84 -2.98
C GLN A 45 -4.11 -1.78 -2.24
N GLY A 46 -4.59 -2.82 -2.93
CA GLY A 46 -5.42 -3.86 -2.32
C GLY A 46 -4.71 -4.57 -1.17
N PHE A 47 -3.43 -4.93 -1.35
CA PHE A 47 -2.64 -5.57 -0.30
C PHE A 47 -2.42 -4.65 0.90
N ALA A 48 -1.98 -3.41 0.69
CA ALA A 48 -1.77 -2.44 1.77
C ALA A 48 -3.06 -2.23 2.60
N MET A 49 -4.20 -2.16 1.93
CA MET A 49 -5.51 -2.04 2.56
C MET A 49 -5.90 -3.30 3.36
N TRP A 50 -5.68 -4.49 2.79
CA TRP A 50 -5.99 -5.75 3.47
C TRP A 50 -5.04 -6.08 4.62
N GLU A 51 -3.79 -5.63 4.56
CA GLU A 51 -2.84 -5.72 5.68
C GLU A 51 -3.38 -4.96 6.89
N GLU A 52 -3.85 -3.74 6.69
CA GLU A 52 -4.48 -2.94 7.75
C GLU A 52 -5.73 -3.64 8.32
N LEU A 53 -6.59 -4.17 7.44
CA LEU A 53 -7.81 -4.88 7.85
C LEU A 53 -7.50 -6.17 8.62
N GLY A 54 -6.53 -6.94 8.14
CA GLY A 54 -6.08 -8.18 8.77
C GLY A 54 -5.51 -7.93 10.16
N PHE A 55 -4.77 -6.82 10.32
CA PHE A 55 -4.30 -6.40 11.64
C PHE A 55 -5.47 -6.09 12.60
N TYR A 56 -6.47 -5.33 12.16
CA TYR A 56 -7.65 -5.02 12.99
C TYR A 56 -8.47 -6.27 13.31
N GLU A 57 -8.66 -7.14 12.33
CA GLU A 57 -9.38 -8.41 12.50
C GLU A 57 -8.66 -9.33 13.49
N GLY A 58 -7.34 -9.49 13.34
CA GLY A 58 -6.51 -10.28 14.24
C GLY A 58 -6.55 -9.76 15.67
N ALA A 59 -6.40 -8.44 15.85
CA ALA A 59 -6.52 -7.81 17.17
C ALA A 59 -7.91 -8.06 17.78
N ALA A 60 -8.99 -7.81 17.03
CA ALA A 60 -10.35 -8.02 17.49
C ALA A 60 -10.62 -9.48 17.88
N ARG A 61 -10.18 -10.45 17.07
CA ARG A 61 -10.32 -11.89 17.36
C ARG A 61 -9.52 -12.30 18.59
N ALA A 62 -8.29 -11.78 18.77
CA ALA A 62 -7.50 -12.04 19.96
C ALA A 62 -8.22 -11.53 21.23
N TRP A 63 -8.79 -10.32 21.17
CA TRP A 63 -9.59 -9.79 22.29
C TRP A 63 -10.85 -10.59 22.58
N ALA A 64 -11.56 -11.05 21.54
CA ALA A 64 -12.71 -11.92 21.70
C ALA A 64 -12.34 -13.26 22.38
N ALA A 65 -11.19 -13.83 22.03
CA ALA A 65 -10.71 -15.09 22.61
C ALA A 65 -10.23 -14.95 24.07
N LEU A 66 -9.68 -13.80 24.45
CA LEU A 66 -9.20 -13.54 25.82
C LEU A 66 -10.32 -13.38 26.86
N GLY A 67 -11.60 -13.34 26.44
CA GLY A 67 -12.76 -13.50 27.33
C GLY A 67 -12.87 -12.49 28.47
N ARG A 68 -12.28 -11.29 28.33
CA ARG A 68 -12.33 -10.27 29.38
C ARG A 68 -13.77 -9.73 29.50
N ARG A 69 -14.28 -9.66 30.73
CA ARG A 69 -15.67 -9.30 31.13
C ARG A 69 -16.13 -7.87 30.78
N ASP A 70 -15.45 -7.18 29.87
CA ASP A 70 -15.85 -5.83 29.45
C ASP A 70 -16.89 -5.92 28.32
N GLU A 71 -18.16 -5.78 28.70
CA GLU A 71 -19.31 -5.79 27.79
C GLU A 71 -19.21 -4.69 26.71
N ARG A 72 -18.66 -3.53 27.06
CA ARG A 72 -18.47 -2.43 26.11
C ARG A 72 -17.42 -2.78 25.07
N ALA A 73 -16.29 -3.34 25.49
CA ALA A 73 -15.25 -3.81 24.57
C ALA A 73 -15.74 -4.97 23.70
N ALA A 74 -16.56 -5.88 24.25
CA ALA A 74 -17.15 -6.99 23.50
C ALA A 74 -18.09 -6.49 22.38
N GLN A 75 -18.93 -5.49 22.67
CA GLN A 75 -19.81 -4.86 21.66
C GLN A 75 -19.01 -4.18 20.55
N HIS A 76 -17.96 -3.44 20.90
CA HIS A 76 -17.08 -2.81 19.90
C HIS A 76 -16.33 -3.84 19.05
N THR A 77 -15.90 -4.94 19.67
CA THR A 77 -15.22 -6.05 18.97
C THR A 77 -16.13 -6.69 17.95
N LYS A 78 -17.37 -7.04 18.34
CA LYS A 78 -18.36 -7.63 17.43
C LYS A 78 -18.68 -6.68 16.27
N ALA A 79 -18.95 -5.41 16.56
CA ALA A 79 -19.26 -4.41 15.54
C ALA A 79 -18.11 -4.18 14.55
N LEU A 80 -16.85 -4.25 15.02
CA LEU A 80 -15.67 -4.16 14.17
C LEU A 80 -15.56 -5.37 13.23
N LEU A 81 -15.71 -6.58 13.77
CA LEU A 81 -15.68 -7.81 12.96
C LEU A 81 -16.81 -7.83 11.91
N ASP A 82 -18.01 -7.37 12.27
CA ASP A 82 -19.13 -7.27 11.33
C ASP A 82 -18.85 -6.30 10.18
N LEU A 83 -18.19 -5.17 10.44
CA LEU A 83 -17.80 -4.23 9.38
C LEU A 83 -16.69 -4.79 8.48
N ILE A 84 -15.69 -5.44 9.07
CA ILE A 84 -14.63 -6.11 8.29
C ILE A 84 -15.22 -7.23 7.44
N GLY A 85 -16.20 -7.97 7.95
CA GLY A 85 -16.90 -9.02 7.20
C GLY A 85 -17.67 -8.52 5.98
N ARG A 86 -18.07 -7.23 5.95
CA ARG A 86 -18.72 -6.58 4.80
C ARG A 86 -17.73 -6.10 3.74
N PHE A 87 -16.42 -6.13 4.04
CA PHE A 87 -15.42 -5.64 3.12
C PHE A 87 -15.30 -6.55 1.88
N PRO A 88 -15.33 -5.99 0.66
CA PRO A 88 -15.37 -6.79 -0.56
C PRO A 88 -14.10 -7.65 -0.70
N ARG A 89 -14.29 -8.96 -0.87
CA ARG A 89 -13.21 -9.93 -1.13
C ARG A 89 -12.93 -10.15 -2.62
N ALA A 90 -13.81 -9.63 -3.48
CA ALA A 90 -13.66 -9.61 -4.92
C ALA A 90 -13.72 -8.15 -5.39
N ASN A 91 -13.12 -7.88 -6.54
CA ASN A 91 -13.13 -6.55 -7.12
C ASN A 91 -14.58 -6.12 -7.44
N PRO A 92 -15.06 -4.98 -6.93
CA PRO A 92 -16.41 -4.51 -7.22
C PRO A 92 -16.61 -4.32 -8.72
N SER A 93 -17.76 -4.78 -9.21
CA SER A 93 -18.16 -4.62 -10.60
C SER A 93 -18.86 -3.26 -10.79
N PRO A 94 -18.91 -2.70 -12.00
CA PRO A 94 -19.66 -1.47 -12.26
C PRO A 94 -21.16 -1.59 -11.91
N SER A 95 -21.72 -2.79 -11.88
CA SER A 95 -23.10 -3.06 -11.45
C SER A 95 -23.30 -3.10 -9.92
N ASP A 96 -22.23 -3.28 -9.15
CA ASP A 96 -22.27 -3.30 -7.69
C ASP A 96 -21.07 -2.52 -7.12
N PRO A 97 -21.13 -1.17 -7.16
CA PRO A 97 -20.04 -0.33 -6.72
C PRO A 97 -19.96 -0.31 -5.19
N ALA A 98 -18.90 -0.89 -4.65
CA ALA A 98 -18.58 -0.78 -3.23
C ALA A 98 -17.88 0.56 -2.92
N ASP A 99 -18.41 1.32 -1.96
CA ASP A 99 -17.75 2.51 -1.41
C ASP A 99 -16.66 2.11 -0.40
N ILE A 100 -15.54 1.64 -0.95
CA ILE A 100 -14.37 1.18 -0.21
C ILE A 100 -13.82 2.27 0.75
N PRO A 101 -13.60 3.54 0.32
CA PRO A 101 -13.03 4.56 1.19
C PRO A 101 -13.93 4.90 2.40
N ARG A 102 -15.25 4.86 2.22
CA ARG A 102 -16.18 5.04 3.34
C ARG A 102 -16.12 3.87 4.32
N LEU A 103 -16.11 2.63 3.82
CA LEU A 103 -16.04 1.45 4.66
C LEU A 103 -14.73 1.40 5.46
N LEU A 104 -13.60 1.73 4.84
CA LEU A 104 -12.31 1.86 5.53
C LEU A 104 -12.35 2.87 6.68
N ARG A 105 -12.88 4.07 6.44
CA ARG A 105 -13.01 5.09 7.49
C ARG A 105 -13.88 4.62 8.65
N GLN A 106 -14.95 3.87 8.36
CA GLN A 106 -15.80 3.27 9.39
C GLN A 106 -15.06 2.19 10.20
N ILE A 107 -14.31 1.31 9.55
CA ILE A 107 -13.49 0.29 10.22
C ILE A 107 -12.44 0.95 11.12
N ARG A 108 -11.68 1.92 10.60
CA ARG A 108 -10.67 2.68 11.36
C ARG A 108 -11.26 3.36 12.60
N SER A 109 -12.43 4.01 12.46
CA SER A 109 -13.07 4.67 13.59
C SER A 109 -13.55 3.68 14.66
N ARG A 110 -14.05 2.52 14.24
CA ARG A 110 -14.48 1.46 15.15
C ARG A 110 -13.31 0.78 15.85
N TYR A 111 -12.19 0.58 15.17
CA TYR A 111 -10.96 0.12 15.80
C TYR A 111 -10.48 1.10 16.88
N LYS A 112 -10.47 2.42 16.58
CA LYS A 112 -10.13 3.44 17.59
C LYS A 112 -11.07 3.41 18.79
N ALA A 113 -12.37 3.19 18.58
CA ALA A 113 -13.34 3.06 19.67
C ALA A 113 -13.08 1.80 20.53
N LEU A 114 -12.71 0.68 19.90
CA LEU A 114 -12.29 -0.53 20.61
C LEU A 114 -11.04 -0.27 21.46
N CYS A 115 -10.00 0.36 20.89
CA CYS A 115 -8.80 0.73 21.64
C CYS A 115 -9.12 1.62 22.84
N ALA A 116 -10.01 2.61 22.66
CA ALA A 116 -10.44 3.49 23.74
C ALA A 116 -11.19 2.75 24.85
N ALA A 117 -12.07 1.79 24.49
CA ALA A 117 -12.75 0.94 25.47
C ALA A 117 -11.78 0.06 26.25
N LEU A 118 -10.72 -0.42 25.61
CA LEU A 118 -9.67 -1.24 26.22
C LEU A 118 -8.59 -0.42 26.96
N GLY A 119 -8.68 0.91 26.95
CA GLY A 119 -7.66 1.79 27.55
C GLY A 119 -6.30 1.77 26.84
N MET A 120 -6.25 1.32 25.59
CA MET A 120 -5.02 1.21 24.79
C MET A 120 -4.90 2.36 23.80
N ARG A 121 -3.65 2.75 23.50
CA ARG A 121 -3.39 3.67 22.38
C ARG A 121 -3.55 2.92 21.06
N PRO A 122 -4.33 3.44 20.10
CA PRO A 122 -4.37 2.88 18.76
C PRO A 122 -2.97 2.92 18.14
N SER A 123 -2.41 1.76 17.83
CA SER A 123 -1.18 1.63 17.07
C SER A 123 -1.50 0.97 15.74
N ILE A 124 -1.11 1.60 14.64
CA ILE A 124 -1.14 1.01 13.31
C ILE A 124 0.32 0.83 12.93
N ARG A 125 0.86 -0.39 13.11
CA ARG A 125 2.18 -0.72 12.57
C ARG A 125 2.15 -1.00 11.06
N ALA A 126 0.97 -1.26 10.49
CA ALA A 126 0.78 -1.63 9.08
C ALA A 126 1.18 -0.51 8.08
N THR A 127 1.18 0.77 8.46
CA THR A 127 1.53 1.87 7.54
C THR A 127 2.89 2.51 7.82
N ALA A 128 3.62 2.06 8.84
CA ALA A 128 4.89 2.67 9.23
C ALA A 128 6.03 2.37 8.24
N ALA A 129 5.85 1.40 7.33
CA ALA A 129 6.84 1.06 6.31
C ALA A 129 6.93 2.11 5.18
N GLU A 130 5.89 2.94 4.98
CA GLU A 130 5.82 3.92 3.87
C GLU A 130 6.53 5.25 4.18
N THR A 131 7.01 5.48 5.42
CA THR A 131 7.82 6.66 5.78
C THR A 131 9.30 6.32 5.93
N SER A 132 9.84 5.51 5.02
CA SER A 132 11.28 5.46 4.81
C SER A 132 11.62 6.48 3.72
N PRO A 133 12.57 7.42 3.93
CA PRO A 133 13.00 8.32 2.86
C PRO A 133 13.53 7.47 1.68
N PRO A 134 13.35 7.93 0.42
CA PRO A 134 13.82 7.19 -0.74
C PRO A 134 15.32 6.93 -0.58
N LEU A 135 15.74 5.68 -0.82
CA LEU A 135 17.16 5.31 -0.87
C LEU A 135 17.86 6.32 -1.77
N ALA A 136 18.77 7.11 -1.16
CA ALA A 136 19.62 8.02 -1.88
C ALA A 136 20.38 7.20 -2.95
N GLY A 137 20.16 7.57 -4.21
CA GLY A 137 20.83 6.96 -5.33
C GLY A 137 22.35 7.06 -5.17
N GLU A 138 23.04 5.96 -5.47
CA GLU A 138 24.47 5.96 -5.69
C GLU A 138 24.82 6.98 -6.78
N LYS A 139 25.45 8.09 -6.37
CA LYS A 139 26.40 8.83 -7.20
C LYS A 139 27.58 9.22 -6.33
N GLY A 140 28.74 8.67 -6.67
CA GLY A 140 30.01 9.04 -6.08
C GLY A 140 30.41 10.48 -6.37
N GLY A 141 31.30 11.01 -5.53
CA GLY A 141 31.94 12.30 -5.70
C GLY A 141 32.20 12.99 -4.36
N GLU A 142 33.48 13.15 -4.03
CA GLU A 142 34.03 13.66 -2.78
C GLU A 142 33.62 15.10 -2.45
N GLY A 143 33.56 15.42 -1.15
CA GLY A 143 33.46 16.79 -0.65
C GLY A 143 33.09 16.84 0.83
N GLY A 144 34.06 17.13 1.69
CA GLY A 144 33.90 17.17 3.14
C GLY A 144 33.01 18.29 3.67
N GLY A 145 32.40 18.04 4.82
CA GLY A 145 31.65 19.00 5.62
C GLY A 145 31.05 18.31 6.85
N GLU A 146 31.58 18.64 8.03
CA GLU A 146 31.13 18.13 9.32
C GLU A 146 29.68 18.52 9.63
N GLY A 147 28.90 17.55 10.11
CA GLY A 147 27.51 17.75 10.51
C GLY A 147 26.87 16.44 10.92
N GLY A 148 27.27 15.90 12.08
CA GLY A 148 26.71 14.67 12.64
C GLY A 148 25.22 14.85 12.99
N LEU A 149 24.34 14.26 12.19
CA LEU A 149 22.95 14.02 12.57
C LEU A 149 22.87 12.69 13.30
N GLU A 150 22.71 12.76 14.62
CA GLU A 150 22.42 11.59 15.45
C GLU A 150 21.04 11.04 15.09
N VAL A 151 21.03 9.92 14.37
CA VAL A 151 19.83 9.09 14.21
C VAL A 151 19.61 8.36 15.53
N GLY A 152 18.63 8.84 16.30
CA GLY A 152 18.26 8.24 17.58
C GLY A 152 17.82 6.78 17.42
N SER A 153 18.71 5.84 17.77
CA SER A 153 18.36 4.43 17.90
C SER A 153 17.47 4.24 19.13
N VAL A 154 16.21 3.87 18.90
CA VAL A 154 15.19 3.60 19.93
C VAL A 154 15.43 2.27 20.66
N TRP A 155 16.39 1.45 20.21
CA TRP A 155 16.76 0.20 20.86
C TRP A 155 18.07 0.38 21.61
N LYS A 156 17.99 0.66 22.92
CA LYS A 156 19.11 0.42 23.83
C LYS A 156 19.21 -1.08 24.04
N LEU A 157 20.03 -1.73 23.23
CA LEU A 157 20.54 -3.06 23.52
C LEU A 157 21.50 -2.91 24.70
N GLU A 158 21.07 -3.34 25.88
CA GLU A 158 21.95 -3.49 27.03
C GLU A 158 23.13 -4.41 26.64
N PRO A 159 24.38 -4.00 26.84
CA PRO A 159 25.51 -4.87 26.54
C PRO A 159 25.44 -6.12 27.42
N LYS A 160 25.49 -7.31 26.80
CA LYS A 160 25.63 -8.56 27.53
C LYS A 160 26.84 -8.45 28.47
N LYS A 161 26.60 -8.57 29.77
CA LYS A 161 27.64 -8.74 30.78
C LYS A 161 28.52 -9.90 30.33
N ALA A 162 29.80 -9.63 30.05
CA ALA A 162 30.78 -10.66 29.76
C ALA A 162 30.75 -11.66 30.91
N LEU A 163 30.37 -12.90 30.63
CA LEU A 163 30.49 -13.99 31.57
C LEU A 163 31.99 -14.15 31.83
N GLY A 164 32.40 -14.00 33.09
CA GLY A 164 33.79 -14.17 33.48
C GLY A 164 34.32 -15.56 33.09
N PRO A 165 35.64 -15.73 33.03
CA PRO A 165 36.25 -17.01 32.63
C PRO A 165 35.89 -18.07 33.68
N GLY A 166 35.06 -19.05 33.32
CA GLY A 166 34.81 -20.16 34.23
C GLY A 166 33.54 -21.00 34.07
N LEU A 167 32.85 -21.05 32.93
CA LEU A 167 31.82 -22.07 32.70
C LEU A 167 31.82 -22.54 31.23
N ASP A 168 32.46 -23.67 31.00
CA ASP A 168 32.32 -24.49 29.79
C ASP A 168 31.03 -25.30 29.90
N PHE A 169 30.08 -25.08 29.00
CA PHE A 169 29.09 -26.06 28.53
C PHE A 169 28.69 -25.72 27.09
#